data_AF-A0A2K3M9G3-F1
#
_entry.id   AF-A0A2K3M9G3-F1
#
_cell.length_a   1.000
_cell.length_b   1.000
_cell.length_c   1.000
_cell.angle_alpha   90.00
_cell.angle_beta   90.00
_cell.angle_gamma   90.00
#
_symmetry.space_group_name_H-M   'P 1'
#
loop_
_entity.id
_entity.type
_entity.pdbx_description
1 polymer ?
#
loop_
_entity_poly.entity_id
_entity_poly.type
_entity_poly.pdbx_seq_one_letter_code
_entity_poly.pdbx_strand_id
1 'polypeptide(L)'
;MFKNSCEVTLKELKQWMTPEKAKTSITTFPSSAEIVPEPLGVVLVISAWNYPFLLSLDPVVGAIAAGNAVVLKPSEIAPASSALLLKLLGEYMDNSCVRVVEGAVDETTALLQQKWDKILYTGNGKVGRIVMAAAAKHLTPVILELGGKSPTVVDSNVNLE
;
A
#
# COMPACT_ATOMS: atom_id res chain seq x y z
N MET A 1 -1.36 5.93 15.43
CA MET A 1 -2.00 5.57 14.15
C MET A 1 -1.34 4.32 13.55
N PHE A 2 -0.12 4.36 13.01
CA PHE A 2 0.60 3.14 12.54
C PHE A 2 0.73 2.02 13.59
N LYS A 3 1.05 2.35 14.86
CA LYS A 3 1.11 1.35 15.94
C LYS A 3 -0.19 0.55 16.08
N ASN A 4 -1.32 1.24 15.98
CA ASN A 4 -2.63 0.62 16.04
C ASN A 4 -2.85 -0.32 14.85
N SER A 5 -2.39 0.05 13.66
CA SER A 5 -2.42 -0.82 12.48
C SER A 5 -1.62 -2.11 12.69
N CYS A 6 -0.45 -2.04 13.31
CA CYS A 6 0.31 -3.24 13.72
C CYS A 6 -0.46 -4.07 14.75
N GLU A 7 -1.00 -3.45 15.80
CA GLU A 7 -1.75 -4.14 16.86
C GLU A 7 -2.99 -4.86 16.31
N VAL A 8 -3.77 -4.19 15.47
CA VAL A 8 -4.94 -4.77 14.79
C VAL A 8 -4.49 -5.90 13.86
N THR A 9 -3.46 -5.68 13.04
CA THR A 9 -2.95 -6.71 12.13
C THR A 9 -2.52 -7.96 12.89
N LEU A 10 -1.72 -7.82 13.94
CA LEU A 10 -1.28 -8.96 14.76
C LEU A 10 -2.45 -9.72 15.40
N LYS A 11 -3.50 -9.00 15.80
CA LYS A 11 -4.70 -9.59 16.40
C LYS A 11 -5.56 -10.35 15.39
N GLU A 12 -5.75 -9.79 14.20
CA GLU A 12 -6.76 -10.25 13.24
C GLU A 12 -6.19 -11.10 12.09
N LEU A 13 -4.87 -11.10 11.85
CA LEU A 13 -4.23 -11.73 10.68
C LEU A 13 -4.64 -13.20 10.49
N LYS A 14 -4.70 -13.99 11.57
CA LYS A 14 -5.08 -15.41 11.49
C LYS A 14 -6.50 -15.58 10.95
N GLN A 15 -7.42 -14.71 11.34
CA GLN A 15 -8.78 -14.72 10.84
C GLN A 15 -8.82 -14.28 9.36
N TRP A 16 -8.09 -13.23 9.00
CA TRP A 16 -8.03 -12.74 7.61
C TRP A 16 -7.48 -13.77 6.64
N MET A 17 -6.56 -14.63 7.07
CA MET A 17 -5.97 -15.68 6.23
C MET A 17 -6.80 -16.97 6.16
N THR A 18 -7.92 -17.06 6.88
CA THR A 18 -8.75 -18.27 6.88
C THR A 18 -9.58 -18.36 5.60
N PRO A 19 -9.58 -19.48 4.85
CA PRO A 19 -10.45 -19.66 3.69
C PRO A 19 -11.92 -19.41 4.01
N GLU A 20 -12.61 -18.64 3.15
CA GLU A 20 -14.04 -18.37 3.29
C GLU A 20 -14.84 -19.31 2.38
N LYS A 21 -15.85 -20.00 2.93
CA LYS A 21 -16.74 -20.84 2.12
C LYS A 21 -17.57 -19.99 1.17
N ALA A 22 -17.51 -20.32 -0.12
CA ALA A 22 -18.32 -19.67 -1.15
C ALA A 22 -19.62 -20.44 -1.40
N LYS A 23 -20.70 -19.70 -1.69
CA LYS A 23 -21.97 -20.29 -2.09
C LYS A 23 -21.84 -20.95 -3.45
N THR A 24 -22.30 -22.20 -3.56
CA THR A 24 -22.34 -22.96 -4.81
C THR A 24 -23.77 -23.15 -5.31
N SER A 25 -23.92 -23.36 -6.62
CA SER A 25 -25.20 -23.68 -7.24
C SER A 25 -25.45 -25.19 -7.22
N ILE A 26 -26.72 -25.61 -7.34
CA ILE A 26 -27.06 -27.02 -7.51
C ILE A 26 -26.41 -27.65 -8.74
N THR A 27 -26.14 -26.86 -9.77
CA THR A 27 -25.45 -27.29 -10.99
C THR A 27 -24.01 -27.74 -10.74
N THR A 28 -23.43 -27.36 -9.59
CA THR A 28 -22.07 -27.72 -9.18
C THR A 28 -22.04 -28.80 -8.10
N PHE A 29 -23.19 -29.37 -7.71
CA PHE A 29 -23.22 -30.48 -6.75
C PHE A 29 -22.54 -31.73 -7.34
N PRO A 30 -21.69 -32.47 -6.60
CA PRO A 30 -21.43 -32.38 -5.16
C PRO A 30 -20.22 -31.53 -4.74
N SER A 31 -19.70 -30.66 -5.61
CA SER A 31 -18.52 -29.84 -5.32
C SER A 31 -18.78 -28.75 -4.27
N SER A 32 -17.72 -28.36 -3.56
CA SER A 32 -17.65 -27.19 -2.67
C SER A 32 -16.74 -26.12 -3.26
N ALA A 33 -16.88 -24.87 -2.82
CA ALA A 33 -16.03 -23.76 -3.22
C ALA A 33 -15.59 -22.95 -1.99
N GLU A 34 -14.36 -22.42 -2.06
CA GLU A 34 -13.77 -21.57 -1.03
C GLU A 34 -13.00 -20.42 -1.70
N ILE A 35 -12.88 -19.29 -1.01
CA ILE A 35 -12.07 -18.14 -1.38
C ILE A 35 -10.85 -18.15 -0.46
N VAL A 36 -9.67 -18.24 -1.06
CA VAL A 36 -8.39 -18.28 -0.34
C VAL A 36 -7.60 -17.01 -0.66
N PRO A 37 -7.20 -16.21 0.35
CA PRO A 37 -6.33 -15.07 0.12
C PRO A 37 -4.88 -15.53 -0.10
N GLU A 38 -4.27 -15.04 -1.17
CA GLU A 38 -2.88 -15.33 -1.54
C GLU A 38 -2.11 -14.02 -1.80
N PRO A 39 -0.78 -13.99 -1.54
CA PRO A 39 0.02 -12.82 -1.87
C PRO A 39 0.03 -12.56 -3.38
N LEU A 40 0.12 -11.29 -3.76
CA LEU A 40 0.29 -10.90 -5.16
C LEU A 40 1.73 -11.10 -5.63
N GLY A 41 2.70 -10.87 -4.74
CA GLY A 41 4.13 -10.98 -5.05
C GLY A 41 4.93 -9.81 -4.48
N VAL A 42 5.43 -8.93 -5.35
CA VAL A 42 6.25 -7.76 -4.99
C VAL A 42 5.45 -6.47 -5.12
N VAL A 43 5.33 -5.74 -4.01
CA VAL A 43 4.57 -4.49 -3.89
C VAL A 43 5.51 -3.29 -3.83
N LEU A 44 5.29 -2.31 -4.70
CA LEU A 44 5.95 -0.99 -4.60
C LEU A 44 5.04 -0.02 -3.84
N VAL A 45 5.57 0.61 -2.78
CA VAL A 45 4.91 1.67 -2.02
C VAL A 45 5.65 2.98 -2.27
N ILE A 46 5.01 3.96 -2.88
CA ILE A 46 5.55 5.31 -3.09
C ILE A 46 4.77 6.28 -2.17
N SER A 47 5.43 6.79 -1.13
CA SER A 47 4.76 7.57 -0.08
C SER A 47 4.96 9.08 -0.22
N ALA A 48 4.02 9.85 0.35
CA ALA A 48 4.06 11.32 0.35
C ALA A 48 4.78 11.90 1.58
N TRP A 49 5.15 13.17 1.49
CA TRP A 49 5.97 13.88 2.47
C TRP A 49 5.23 14.48 3.66
N ASN A 50 3.91 14.67 3.58
CA ASN A 50 3.14 15.41 4.58
C ASN A 50 2.91 14.62 5.88
N TYR A 51 2.84 13.29 5.79
CA TYR A 51 2.85 12.38 6.94
C TYR A 51 3.81 11.21 6.66
N PRO A 52 5.13 11.46 6.62
CA PRO A 52 6.10 10.59 5.95
C PRO A 52 6.28 9.24 6.64
N PHE A 53 5.91 9.10 7.93
CA PHE A 53 5.89 7.80 8.60
C PHE A 53 4.59 7.05 8.37
N LEU A 54 3.44 7.70 8.55
CA LEU A 54 2.14 7.06 8.39
C LEU A 54 1.95 6.55 6.96
N LEU A 55 2.15 7.42 5.97
CA LEU A 55 1.92 7.11 4.56
C LEU A 55 2.96 6.15 3.97
N SER A 56 4.07 5.95 4.68
CA SER A 56 5.07 4.93 4.33
C SER A 56 4.74 3.59 4.99
N LEU A 57 4.58 3.58 6.31
CA LEU A 57 4.56 2.35 7.09
C LEU A 57 3.20 1.68 7.13
N ASP A 58 2.10 2.44 7.08
CA ASP A 58 0.75 1.85 7.11
C ASP A 58 0.48 0.95 5.89
N PRO A 59 0.80 1.38 4.64
CA PRO A 59 0.75 0.48 3.48
C PRO A 59 1.71 -0.70 3.56
N VAL A 60 2.91 -0.51 4.11
CA VAL A 60 3.91 -1.57 4.27
C VAL A 60 3.40 -2.67 5.21
N VAL A 61 2.73 -2.30 6.31
CA VAL A 61 2.09 -3.27 7.23
C VAL A 61 1.06 -4.12 6.48
N GLY A 62 0.17 -3.49 5.72
CA GLY A 62 -0.83 -4.23 4.94
C GLY A 62 -0.21 -5.16 3.90
N ALA A 63 0.83 -4.72 3.19
CA ALA A 63 1.52 -5.53 2.20
C ALA A 63 2.23 -6.74 2.82
N ILE A 64 2.92 -6.56 3.95
CA ILE A 64 3.56 -7.64 4.71
C ILE A 64 2.51 -8.60 5.27
N ALA A 65 1.42 -8.08 5.83
CA ALA A 65 0.33 -8.89 6.38
C ALA A 65 -0.28 -9.81 5.31
N ALA A 66 -0.41 -9.31 4.07
CA ALA A 66 -0.87 -10.09 2.93
C ALA A 66 0.20 -11.02 2.32
N GLY A 67 1.37 -11.15 2.95
CA GLY A 67 2.44 -12.09 2.54
C GLY A 67 3.32 -11.62 1.39
N ASN A 68 3.35 -10.32 1.09
CA ASN A 68 4.11 -9.78 -0.05
C ASN A 68 5.52 -9.33 0.34
N ALA A 69 6.44 -9.38 -0.63
CA ALA A 69 7.66 -8.58 -0.58
C ALA A 69 7.33 -7.11 -0.87
N VAL A 70 8.10 -6.17 -0.32
CA VAL A 70 7.81 -4.75 -0.36
C VAL A 70 9.05 -3.93 -0.68
N VAL A 71 8.92 -3.01 -1.64
CA VAL A 71 9.87 -1.92 -1.84
C VAL A 71 9.18 -0.61 -1.48
N LEU A 72 9.73 0.10 -0.49
CA LEU A 72 9.27 1.41 -0.08
C LEU A 72 10.15 2.50 -0.73
N LYS A 73 9.51 3.42 -1.44
CA LYS A 73 10.10 4.66 -1.94
C LYS A 73 9.55 5.85 -1.15
N PRO A 74 10.25 6.31 -0.11
CA PRO A 74 9.84 7.49 0.65
C PRO A 74 10.02 8.78 -0.17
N SER A 75 9.27 9.82 0.18
CA SER A 75 9.40 11.12 -0.49
C SER A 75 10.70 11.83 -0.11
N GLU A 76 11.43 12.25 -1.14
CA GLU A 76 12.65 13.07 -1.06
C GLU A 76 12.42 14.45 -0.43
N ILE A 77 11.17 14.94 -0.38
CA ILE A 77 10.81 16.22 0.26
C ILE A 77 10.88 16.13 1.79
N ALA A 78 10.85 14.91 2.36
CA ALA A 78 11.04 14.65 3.79
C ALA A 78 12.35 13.85 4.03
N PRO A 79 13.53 14.41 3.71
CA PRO A 79 14.79 13.66 3.62
C PRO A 79 15.24 13.05 4.95
N ALA A 80 15.01 13.75 6.08
CA ALA A 80 15.34 13.20 7.40
C ALA A 80 14.50 11.96 7.74
N SER A 81 13.21 11.96 7.38
CA SER A 81 12.33 10.80 7.56
C SER A 81 12.69 9.67 6.61
N SER A 82 13.01 9.99 5.35
CA SER A 82 13.48 9.04 4.34
C SER A 82 14.72 8.28 4.83
N ALA A 83 15.76 9.00 5.26
CA ALA A 83 17.01 8.41 5.73
C ALA A 83 16.80 7.57 7.00
N LEU A 84 15.93 8.02 7.91
CA LEU A 84 15.59 7.25 9.11
C LEU A 84 14.84 5.96 8.77
N LEU A 85 13.89 5.99 7.82
CA LEU A 85 13.18 4.80 7.36
C LEU A 85 14.13 3.80 6.70
N LEU A 86 15.05 4.26 5.85
CA LEU A 86 16.09 3.40 5.25
C LEU A 86 16.91 2.70 6.34
N LYS A 87 17.40 3.47 7.33
CA LYS A 87 18.19 2.92 8.44
C LYS A 87 17.40 1.90 9.24
N LEU A 88 16.23 2.28 9.77
CA LEU A 88 15.49 1.45 10.71
C LEU A 88 14.90 0.19 10.04
N LEU A 89 14.32 0.32 8.83
CA LEU A 89 13.80 -0.87 8.15
C LEU A 89 14.93 -1.81 7.72
N GLY A 90 16.10 -1.29 7.36
CA GLY A 90 17.29 -2.11 7.10
C GLY A 90 17.82 -2.85 8.32
N GLU A 91 17.59 -2.32 9.53
CA GLU A 91 18.02 -2.94 10.80
C GLU A 91 17.03 -3.99 11.30
N TYR A 92 15.72 -3.73 11.20
CA TYR A 92 14.69 -4.55 11.84
C TYR A 92 13.98 -5.55 10.92
N MET A 93 14.03 -5.36 9.60
CA MET A 93 13.25 -6.17 8.65
C MET A 93 14.10 -7.20 7.91
N ASP A 94 13.44 -8.23 7.36
CA ASP A 94 14.08 -9.11 6.39
C ASP A 94 14.38 -8.33 5.11
N ASN A 95 15.65 -7.98 4.99
CA ASN A 95 16.22 -7.27 3.88
C ASN A 95 16.00 -7.98 2.52
N SER A 96 15.83 -9.30 2.47
CA SER A 96 15.50 -9.98 1.21
C SER A 96 14.08 -9.69 0.72
N CYS A 97 13.17 -9.33 1.63
CA CYS A 97 11.74 -9.13 1.36
C CYS A 97 11.29 -7.67 1.49
N VAL A 98 11.94 -6.86 2.32
CA VAL A 98 11.58 -5.46 2.56
C VAL A 98 12.78 -4.57 2.28
N ARG A 99 12.65 -3.68 1.30
CA ARG A 99 13.71 -2.72 0.91
C ARG A 99 13.19 -1.30 0.92
N VAL A 100 14.09 -0.36 1.21
CA VAL A 100 13.84 1.07 1.04
C VAL A 100 14.74 1.57 -0.08
N VAL A 101 14.16 2.28 -1.04
CA VAL A 101 14.90 2.92 -2.13
C VAL A 101 14.65 4.43 -2.04
N GLU A 102 15.68 5.16 -1.66
CA GLU A 102 15.66 6.63 -1.68
C GLU A 102 15.86 7.16 -3.11
N GLY A 103 15.43 8.39 -3.34
CA GLY A 103 15.64 9.08 -4.61
C GLY A 103 14.50 10.02 -4.96
N ALA A 104 14.66 10.77 -6.04
CA ALA A 104 13.69 11.73 -6.54
C ALA A 104 13.01 11.17 -7.81
N VAL A 105 12.86 12.00 -8.84
CA VAL A 105 12.12 11.67 -10.06
C VAL A 105 12.81 10.57 -10.87
N ASP A 106 14.13 10.60 -11.00
CA ASP A 106 14.87 9.68 -11.86
C ASP A 106 14.85 8.26 -11.30
N GLU A 107 15.09 8.10 -9.99
CA GLU A 107 15.02 6.81 -9.31
C GLU A 107 13.59 6.27 -9.29
N THR A 108 12.60 7.14 -9.06
CA THR A 108 11.17 6.72 -9.13
C THR A 108 10.81 6.26 -10.54
N THR A 109 11.32 6.93 -11.57
CA THR A 109 11.09 6.55 -12.97
C THR A 109 11.73 5.21 -13.29
N ALA A 110 12.95 4.96 -12.80
CA ALA A 110 13.63 3.67 -12.95
C ALA A 110 12.90 2.53 -12.21
N LEU A 111 12.39 2.79 -10.99
CA LEU A 111 11.56 1.84 -10.25
C LEU A 111 10.27 1.51 -11.02
N LEU A 112 9.59 2.51 -11.57
CA LEU A 112 8.34 2.32 -12.33
C LEU A 112 8.54 1.58 -13.67
N GLN A 113 9.77 1.42 -14.16
CA GLN A 113 10.05 0.57 -15.32
C GLN A 113 10.10 -0.93 -14.97
N GLN A 114 10.34 -1.27 -13.70
CA GLN A 114 10.37 -2.66 -13.24
C GLN A 114 8.97 -3.27 -13.21
N LYS A 115 8.91 -4.60 -13.24
CA LYS A 115 7.65 -5.33 -13.06
C LYS A 115 7.30 -5.39 -11.57
N TRP A 116 6.09 -5.00 -11.23
CA TRP A 116 5.52 -5.10 -9.88
C TRP A 116 4.20 -5.86 -9.93
N ASP A 117 3.86 -6.55 -8.86
CA ASP A 117 2.58 -7.27 -8.75
C ASP A 117 1.49 -6.36 -8.14
N LYS A 118 1.91 -5.29 -7.45
CA LYS A 118 1.04 -4.17 -7.06
C LYS A 118 1.85 -2.88 -6.89
N ILE A 119 1.26 -1.73 -7.19
CA ILE A 119 1.82 -0.42 -6.85
C ILE A 119 0.82 0.36 -6.00
N LEU A 120 1.27 0.89 -4.88
CA LEU A 120 0.53 1.86 -4.07
C LEU A 120 1.24 3.20 -4.14
N TYR A 121 0.51 4.24 -4.53
CA TYR A 121 1.03 5.60 -4.63
C TYR A 121 0.14 6.55 -3.84
N THR A 122 0.75 7.34 -2.96
CA THR A 122 0.10 8.46 -2.30
C THR A 122 0.70 9.77 -2.79
N GLY A 123 -0.14 10.70 -3.25
CA GLY A 123 0.31 12.03 -3.65
C GLY A 123 -0.70 12.80 -4.49
N ASN A 124 -0.29 13.28 -5.67
CA ASN A 124 -1.12 14.15 -6.51
C ASN A 124 -1.56 13.45 -7.81
N GLY A 125 -2.69 13.90 -8.38
CA GLY A 125 -3.26 13.27 -9.57
C GLY A 125 -2.42 13.41 -10.85
N LYS A 126 -1.52 14.41 -10.94
CA LYS A 126 -0.60 14.52 -12.09
C LYS A 126 0.39 13.35 -12.10
N VAL A 127 1.01 13.07 -10.96
CA VAL A 127 1.96 11.95 -10.81
C VAL A 127 1.22 10.61 -10.73
N GLY A 128 0.04 10.55 -10.13
CA GLY A 128 -0.79 9.33 -10.12
C GLY A 128 -1.09 8.81 -11.53
N ARG A 129 -1.33 9.69 -12.50
CA ARG A 129 -1.45 9.30 -13.93
C ARG A 129 -0.17 8.71 -14.51
N ILE A 130 0.99 9.23 -14.13
CA ILE A 130 2.30 8.71 -14.56
C ILE A 130 2.51 7.31 -13.99
N VAL A 131 2.22 7.11 -12.70
CA VAL A 131 2.29 5.80 -12.03
C VAL A 131 1.39 4.79 -12.74
N MET A 132 0.12 5.15 -12.99
CA MET A 132 -0.82 4.27 -13.68
C MET A 132 -0.40 3.95 -15.12
N ALA A 133 0.14 4.93 -15.85
CA ALA A 133 0.64 4.71 -17.21
C ALA A 133 1.86 3.76 -17.24
N ALA A 134 2.73 3.82 -16.23
CA ALA A 134 3.83 2.87 -16.08
C ALA A 134 3.32 1.47 -15.72
N ALA A 135 2.39 1.37 -14.75
CA ALA A 135 1.77 0.13 -14.32
C ALA A 135 1.07 -0.62 -15.47
N ALA A 136 0.43 0.11 -16.39
CA ALA A 136 -0.28 -0.46 -17.54
C ALA A 136 0.62 -1.30 -18.46
N LYS A 137 1.93 -1.03 -18.52
CA LYS A 137 2.90 -1.79 -19.34
C LYS A 137 3.05 -3.24 -18.88
N HIS A 138 2.78 -3.50 -17.60
CA HIS A 138 2.91 -4.81 -16.96
C HIS A 138 1.58 -5.38 -16.47
N LEU A 139 0.46 -4.70 -16.79
CA LEU A 139 -0.88 -4.99 -16.27
C LEU A 139 -0.93 -5.02 -14.72
N THR A 140 -0.11 -4.19 -14.08
CA THR A 140 -0.01 -4.13 -12.63
C THR A 140 -1.21 -3.38 -12.03
N PRO A 141 -1.93 -3.97 -11.06
CA PRO A 141 -2.99 -3.26 -10.34
C PRO A 141 -2.40 -2.14 -9.46
N VAL A 142 -3.10 -1.01 -9.40
CA VAL A 142 -2.67 0.18 -8.64
C VAL A 142 -3.66 0.57 -7.54
N ILE A 143 -3.15 1.13 -6.44
CA ILE A 143 -3.89 1.94 -5.48
C ILE A 143 -3.35 3.37 -5.57
N LEU A 144 -4.22 4.34 -5.83
CA LEU A 144 -3.85 5.75 -5.99
C LEU A 144 -4.59 6.59 -4.94
N GLU A 145 -3.90 6.91 -3.85
CA GLU A 145 -4.40 7.80 -2.80
C GLU A 145 -4.05 9.24 -3.15
N LEU A 146 -5.02 9.98 -3.70
CA LEU A 146 -4.80 11.29 -4.31
C LEU A 146 -5.47 12.41 -3.51
N GLY A 147 -5.06 13.64 -3.82
CA GLY A 147 -5.72 14.83 -3.28
C GLY A 147 -6.99 15.23 -4.03
N GLY A 148 -7.65 16.25 -3.47
CA GLY A 148 -8.82 16.91 -4.04
C GLY A 148 -9.22 18.08 -3.15
N LYS A 149 -10.39 18.66 -3.40
CA LYS A 149 -11.01 19.63 -2.49
C LYS A 149 -12.12 18.90 -1.74
N SER A 150 -11.91 18.60 -0.47
CA SER A 150 -12.94 18.02 0.40
C SER A 150 -13.79 19.16 0.96
N PRO A 151 -15.05 19.35 0.49
CA PRO A 151 -15.89 20.42 1.00
C PRO A 151 -16.40 20.09 2.40
N THR A 152 -16.56 21.12 3.23
CA THR A 152 -17.31 21.04 4.49
C THR A 152 -18.59 21.81 4.29
N VAL A 153 -19.72 21.09 4.24
CA VAL A 153 -21.05 21.69 4.08
C VAL A 153 -21.66 21.87 5.46
N VAL A 154 -22.05 23.10 5.75
CA VAL A 154 -22.68 23.48 7.03
C VAL A 154 -24.08 23.98 6.73
N ASP A 155 -25.08 23.28 7.28
CA ASP A 155 -26.49 23.68 7.15
C ASP A 155 -26.83 24.80 8.15
N SER A 156 -27.87 25.56 7.82
CA SER A 156 -28.45 26.65 8.63
C SER A 156 -28.95 26.21 10.01
N ASN A 157 -29.30 24.93 10.20
CA ASN A 157 -29.79 24.38 11.46
C ASN A 157 -28.77 23.43 12.10
N VAL A 158 -27.59 23.94 12.44
CA VAL A 158 -26.55 23.18 13.15
C VAL A 158 -26.05 23.94 14.38
N ASN A 159 -25.58 23.20 15.38
CA ASN A 159 -24.74 23.79 16.41
C ASN A 159 -23.33 24.04 15.84
N LEU A 160 -22.87 25.29 15.91
CA LEU A 160 -21.56 25.70 15.42
C LEU A 160 -20.44 25.57 16.47
N GLU A 161 -20.80 25.30 17.72
CA GLU A 161 -19.85 25.05 18.82
C GLU A 161 -19.47 23.58 18.96
#